data_AF-A0A6M3TH88-F1
#
_entry.id   AF-A0A6M3TH88-F1
#
_cell.length_a   1.000
_cell.length_b   1.000
_cell.length_c   1.000
_cell.angle_alpha   90.00
_cell.angle_beta   90.00
_cell.angle_gamma   90.00
#
_symmetry.space_group_name_H-M   'P 1'
#
loop_
_entity.id
_entity.type
_entity.pdbx_description
1 polymer ?
#
loop_
_entity_poly.entity_id
_entity_poly.type
_entity_poly.pdbx_seq_one_letter_code
_entity_poly.pdbx_strand_id
1 'polypeptide(L)'
;GVEQLNIQTMSGGEETRLKIAQALSAQVHGILADEPTSHLDREGIDFLIGQLKYFTGALLVISHDRYFLDEIVDKIWELKDGKITEYWGNYSDYLRQKEEERKSQAAEYEQFIAERARLERAAEEKRKQARKIEQKAKGSSKKKSTEDGGRLAHQKSIGSKEKKMYNAAKTLEHRIAALGKVEAPEGIRRIRFRQSKALELHNPYPIVGAEINKVFGDKALFENASFQIPLGAKVALTGGNGIGKTTLIQMILNHEEGISISPKAK
;
A
#
# COMPACT_ATOMS: atom_id res chain seq x y z
N GLY A 1 -8.75 -7.06 -46.06
CA GLY A 1 -7.30 -6.87 -46.24
C GLY A 1 -6.95 -5.53 -45.66
N VAL A 2 -6.23 -5.52 -44.54
CA VAL A 2 -5.53 -4.33 -44.07
C VAL A 2 -4.07 -4.71 -44.14
N GLU A 3 -3.35 -3.97 -44.96
CA GLU A 3 -1.95 -4.19 -45.29
C GLU A 3 -1.10 -4.31 -44.03
N GLN A 4 -0.05 -5.14 -44.15
CA GLN A 4 1.07 -5.24 -43.23
C GLN A 4 1.78 -3.88 -43.12
N LEU A 5 1.17 -2.91 -42.42
CA LEU A 5 1.83 -1.68 -42.01
C LEU A 5 2.87 -2.05 -40.96
N ASN A 6 4.12 -1.68 -41.24
CA ASN A 6 5.35 -1.96 -40.50
C ASN A 6 5.17 -2.04 -38.97
N ILE A 7 4.91 -3.26 -38.48
CA ILE A 7 4.87 -3.60 -37.04
C ILE A 7 6.22 -3.27 -36.36
N GLN A 8 7.31 -3.19 -37.13
CA GLN A 8 8.67 -2.96 -36.62
C GLN A 8 8.98 -1.51 -36.24
N THR A 9 8.18 -0.51 -36.63
CA THR A 9 8.45 0.92 -36.35
C THR A 9 7.42 1.59 -35.45
N MET A 10 6.41 0.85 -34.98
CA MET A 10 5.34 1.43 -34.15
C MET A 10 5.82 1.72 -32.73
N SER A 11 5.41 2.87 -32.19
CA SER A 11 5.55 3.13 -30.75
C SER A 11 4.70 2.14 -29.96
N GLY A 12 5.11 1.74 -28.75
CA GLY A 12 4.33 0.80 -27.92
C GLY A 12 2.86 1.20 -27.74
N GLY A 13 2.56 2.51 -27.70
CA GLY A 13 1.18 2.99 -27.64
C GLY A 13 0.37 2.81 -28.94
N GLU A 14 1.03 2.81 -30.11
CA GLU A 14 0.37 2.54 -31.40
C GLU A 14 0.06 1.05 -31.57
N GLU A 15 0.95 0.18 -31.11
CA GLU A 15 0.72 -1.27 -31.09
C GLU A 15 -0.49 -1.63 -30.21
N THR A 16 -0.57 -1.04 -29.01
CA THR A 16 -1.70 -1.21 -28.10
C THR A 16 -3.01 -0.73 -28.74
N ARG A 17 -3.02 0.46 -29.36
CA ARG A 17 -4.20 0.98 -30.09
C ARG A 17 -4.66 0.06 -31.22
N LEU A 18 -3.73 -0.49 -32.01
CA LEU A 18 -4.07 -1.41 -33.10
C LEU A 18 -4.71 -2.70 -32.57
N LYS A 19 -4.14 -3.29 -31.51
CA LYS A 19 -4.68 -4.50 -30.87
C LYS A 19 -6.09 -4.28 -30.31
N ILE A 20 -6.31 -3.13 -29.67
CA ILE A 20 -7.63 -2.75 -29.16
C ILE A 20 -8.63 -2.59 -30.31
N ALA A 21 -8.26 -1.89 -31.37
CA ALA A 21 -9.12 -1.69 -32.54
C ALA A 21 -9.49 -3.03 -33.19
N GLN A 22 -8.54 -3.97 -33.27
CA GLN A 22 -8.78 -5.33 -33.77
C GLN A 22 -9.72 -6.12 -32.85
N ALA A 23 -9.51 -6.07 -31.53
CA ALA A 23 -10.35 -6.78 -30.55
C ALA A 23 -11.80 -6.28 -30.56
N LEU A 24 -12.01 -4.97 -30.63
CA LEU A 24 -13.34 -4.36 -30.66
C LEU A 24 -14.07 -4.59 -31.99
N SER A 25 -13.33 -4.64 -33.10
CA SER A 25 -13.92 -4.91 -34.42
C SER A 25 -14.37 -6.36 -34.60
N ALA A 26 -13.88 -7.28 -33.77
CA ALA A 26 -14.07 -8.72 -33.94
C ALA A 26 -15.42 -9.27 -33.45
N GLN A 27 -16.42 -8.44 -33.14
CA GLN A 27 -17.75 -8.89 -32.68
C GLN A 27 -17.69 -9.92 -31.54
N VAL A 28 -16.78 -9.68 -30.58
CA VAL A 28 -16.54 -10.60 -29.46
C VAL A 28 -17.55 -10.39 -28.34
N HIS A 29 -17.92 -11.49 -27.66
CA HIS A 29 -18.83 -11.47 -26.51
C HIS A 29 -18.14 -11.04 -25.21
N GLY A 30 -16.80 -11.01 -25.18
CA GLY A 30 -16.04 -10.53 -24.05
C GLY A 30 -14.58 -10.24 -24.37
N ILE A 31 -13.95 -9.40 -23.55
CA ILE A 31 -12.57 -8.93 -23.68
C ILE A 31 -11.82 -9.20 -22.37
N LEU A 32 -10.63 -9.78 -22.50
CA LEU A 32 -9.65 -9.90 -21.42
C LEU A 32 -8.48 -8.97 -21.74
N ALA A 33 -8.19 -8.02 -20.86
CA ALA A 33 -7.14 -7.03 -21.07
C ALA A 33 -6.16 -7.03 -19.88
N ASP A 34 -4.87 -7.26 -20.18
CA ASP A 34 -3.79 -7.20 -19.19
C ASP A 34 -2.93 -5.96 -19.45
N GLU A 35 -2.92 -5.03 -18.49
CA GLU A 35 -2.27 -3.72 -18.54
C GLU A 35 -2.49 -2.93 -19.85
N PRO A 36 -3.76 -2.70 -20.28
CA PRO A 36 -4.06 -2.06 -21.57
C PRO A 36 -3.72 -0.56 -21.60
N THR A 37 -3.49 0.06 -20.44
CA THR A 37 -3.05 1.45 -20.32
C THR A 37 -1.54 1.61 -20.44
N SER A 38 -0.79 0.50 -20.49
CA SER A 38 0.66 0.53 -20.59
C SER A 38 1.11 1.27 -21.86
N HIS A 39 2.11 2.14 -21.69
CA HIS A 39 2.69 2.96 -22.75
C HIS A 39 1.73 3.95 -23.45
N LEU A 40 0.50 4.11 -22.97
CA LEU A 40 -0.42 5.14 -23.46
C LEU A 40 -0.20 6.47 -22.75
N ASP A 41 -0.36 7.55 -23.50
CA ASP A 41 -0.52 8.89 -22.93
C ASP A 41 -1.98 9.14 -22.54
N ARG A 42 -2.25 10.32 -21.98
CA ARG A 42 -3.59 10.66 -21.48
C ARG A 42 -4.65 10.57 -22.58
N GLU A 43 -4.36 11.08 -23.78
CA GLU A 43 -5.28 11.01 -24.91
C GLU A 43 -5.54 9.56 -25.34
N GLY A 44 -4.51 8.71 -25.35
CA GLY A 44 -4.68 7.29 -25.62
C GLY A 44 -5.55 6.57 -24.58
N ILE A 45 -5.40 6.93 -23.29
CA ILE A 45 -6.23 6.40 -22.21
C ILE A 45 -7.69 6.86 -22.38
N ASP A 46 -7.91 8.16 -22.60
CA ASP A 46 -9.25 8.72 -22.80
C ASP A 46 -9.96 8.09 -24.01
N PHE A 47 -9.22 7.87 -25.10
CA PHE A 47 -9.72 7.14 -26.28
C PHE A 47 -10.13 5.71 -25.92
N LEU A 48 -9.27 4.97 -25.22
CA LEU A 48 -9.53 3.60 -24.81
C LEU A 48 -10.78 3.50 -23.91
N ILE A 49 -10.89 4.39 -22.92
CA ILE A 49 -12.07 4.50 -22.05
C ILE A 49 -13.31 4.73 -22.91
N GLY A 50 -13.23 5.68 -23.85
CA GLY A 50 -14.32 5.99 -24.77
C GLY A 50 -14.78 4.77 -25.58
N GLN A 51 -13.86 3.94 -26.06
CA GLN A 51 -14.21 2.73 -26.80
C GLN A 51 -14.81 1.63 -25.91
N LEU A 52 -14.23 1.39 -24.73
CA LEU A 52 -14.67 0.32 -23.83
C LEU A 52 -16.00 0.63 -23.14
N LYS A 53 -16.34 1.90 -22.91
CA LYS A 53 -17.63 2.29 -22.30
C LYS A 53 -18.84 1.87 -23.12
N TYR A 54 -18.71 1.75 -24.45
CA TYR A 54 -19.80 1.30 -25.32
C TYR A 54 -19.77 -0.20 -25.61
N PHE A 55 -18.78 -0.93 -25.09
CA PHE A 55 -18.70 -2.37 -25.27
C PHE A 55 -19.76 -3.06 -24.41
N THR A 56 -20.66 -3.81 -25.05
CA THR A 56 -21.79 -4.47 -24.38
C THR A 56 -21.47 -5.89 -23.90
N GLY A 57 -20.30 -6.42 -24.24
CA GLY A 57 -19.84 -7.73 -23.78
C GLY A 57 -19.23 -7.69 -22.39
N ALA A 58 -18.80 -8.86 -21.90
CA ALA A 58 -18.12 -8.97 -20.62
C ALA A 58 -16.67 -8.45 -20.71
N LEU A 59 -16.27 -7.56 -19.80
CA LEU A 59 -14.92 -6.99 -19.77
C LEU A 59 -14.22 -7.38 -18.47
N LEU A 60 -13.05 -8.03 -18.59
CA LEU A 60 -12.14 -8.27 -17.46
C LEU A 60 -10.83 -7.55 -17.73
N VAL A 61 -10.47 -6.61 -16.86
CA VAL A 61 -9.24 -5.82 -17.01
C VAL A 61 -8.35 -5.93 -15.78
N ILE A 62 -7.07 -6.09 -16.03
CA ILE A 62 -5.99 -5.93 -15.05
C ILE A 62 -5.30 -4.61 -15.38
N SER A 63 -5.29 -3.67 -14.45
CA SER A 63 -4.56 -2.42 -14.61
C SER A 63 -4.14 -1.82 -13.27
N HIS A 64 -3.00 -1.15 -13.27
CA HIS A 64 -2.58 -0.28 -12.17
C HIS A 64 -3.02 1.18 -12.32
N ASP A 65 -3.67 1.54 -13.44
CA ASP A 65 -4.16 2.90 -13.68
C ASP A 65 -5.51 3.12 -12.98
N ARG A 66 -5.48 3.95 -11.93
CA ARG A 66 -6.64 4.25 -11.10
C ARG A 66 -7.70 5.03 -11.85
N TYR A 67 -7.31 5.95 -12.73
CA TYR A 67 -8.25 6.78 -13.48
C TYR A 67 -9.02 5.92 -14.49
N PHE A 68 -8.30 5.07 -15.20
CA PHE A 68 -8.91 4.12 -16.12
C PHE A 68 -9.90 3.18 -15.43
N LEU A 69 -9.50 2.57 -14.30
CA LEU A 69 -10.40 1.69 -13.54
C LEU A 69 -11.64 2.43 -13.05
N ASP A 70 -11.48 3.66 -12.54
CA ASP A 70 -12.60 4.44 -11.99
C ASP A 70 -13.69 4.75 -13.02
N GLU A 71 -13.30 4.84 -14.30
CA GLU A 71 -14.18 5.21 -15.41
C GLU A 71 -14.86 4.02 -16.10
N ILE A 72 -14.28 2.81 -16.01
CA ILE A 72 -14.72 1.66 -16.82
C ILE A 72 -15.29 0.48 -16.01
N VAL A 73 -14.89 0.31 -14.75
CA VAL A 73 -15.30 -0.85 -13.96
C VAL A 73 -16.46 -0.52 -13.03
N ASP A 74 -17.36 -1.48 -12.89
CA ASP A 74 -18.48 -1.48 -11.95
C ASP A 74 -18.27 -2.46 -10.78
N LYS A 75 -17.24 -3.30 -10.88
CA LYS A 75 -16.86 -4.32 -9.89
C LYS A 75 -15.36 -4.54 -9.89
N ILE A 76 -14.77 -4.68 -8.71
CA ILE A 76 -13.33 -4.93 -8.52
C ILE A 76 -13.14 -6.25 -7.79
N TRP A 77 -12.20 -7.06 -8.30
CA TRP A 77 -11.71 -8.27 -7.66
C TRP A 77 -10.34 -8.02 -7.06
N GLU A 78 -10.24 -8.10 -5.75
CA GLU A 78 -8.95 -8.09 -5.06
C GLU A 78 -8.48 -9.53 -4.83
N LEU A 79 -7.35 -9.89 -5.43
CA LEU A 79 -6.67 -11.15 -5.16
C LEU A 79 -5.62 -10.96 -4.06
N LYS A 80 -5.85 -11.54 -2.90
CA LYS A 80 -4.93 -11.49 -1.76
C LYS A 80 -4.84 -12.85 -1.06
N ASP A 81 -3.63 -13.32 -0.79
CA ASP A 81 -3.34 -14.61 -0.15
C ASP A 81 -4.08 -15.80 -0.80
N GLY A 82 -4.21 -15.76 -2.14
CA GLY A 82 -4.91 -16.78 -2.92
C GLY A 82 -6.44 -16.73 -2.84
N LYS A 83 -7.02 -15.71 -2.19
CA LYS A 83 -8.46 -15.49 -2.10
C LYS A 83 -8.88 -14.28 -2.93
N ILE A 84 -10.04 -14.39 -3.57
CA ILE A 84 -10.66 -13.29 -4.31
C ILE A 84 -11.74 -12.68 -3.43
N THR A 85 -11.63 -11.38 -3.17
CA THR A 85 -12.68 -10.59 -2.51
C THR A 85 -13.29 -9.65 -3.54
N GLU A 86 -14.61 -9.63 -3.60
CA GLU A 86 -15.35 -8.83 -4.58
C GLU A 86 -15.85 -7.53 -3.94
N TYR A 87 -15.67 -6.43 -4.65
CA TYR A 87 -16.11 -5.10 -4.27
C TYR A 87 -16.98 -4.53 -5.38
N TRP A 88 -18.18 -4.07 -5.05
CA TRP A 88 -19.05 -3.38 -6.01
C TRP A 88 -18.73 -1.89 -6.05
N GLY A 89 -18.81 -1.31 -7.24
CA GLY A 89 -18.44 0.07 -7.52
C GLY A 89 -17.10 0.19 -8.22
N ASN A 90 -16.70 1.43 -8.44
CA ASN A 90 -15.47 1.77 -9.15
C ASN A 90 -14.24 1.73 -8.22
N TYR A 91 -13.08 2.17 -8.71
CA TYR A 91 -11.84 2.15 -7.94
C TYR A 91 -11.90 3.03 -6.68
N SER A 92 -12.56 4.18 -6.76
CA SER A 92 -12.75 5.09 -5.62
C SER A 92 -13.65 4.47 -4.55
N ASP A 93 -14.74 3.81 -4.95
CA ASP A 93 -15.63 3.08 -4.03
C ASP A 93 -14.92 1.91 -3.35
N TYR A 94 -14.07 1.18 -4.08
CA TYR A 94 -13.23 0.12 -3.54
C TYR A 94 -12.30 0.64 -2.45
N LEU A 95 -11.61 1.77 -2.69
CA LEU A 95 -10.73 2.38 -1.68
C LEU A 95 -11.49 2.78 -0.41
N ARG A 96 -12.70 3.35 -0.55
CA ARG A 96 -13.54 3.69 0.61
C ARG A 96 -13.92 2.46 1.42
N GLN A 97 -14.38 1.40 0.76
CA GLN A 97 -14.75 0.13 1.41
C GLN A 97 -13.54 -0.47 2.15
N LYS A 98 -12.35 -0.45 1.52
CA LYS A 98 -11.10 -0.91 2.16
C LYS A 98 -10.71 -0.09 3.39
N GLU A 99 -10.88 1.22 3.35
CA GLU A 99 -10.58 2.06 4.51
C GLU A 99 -11.52 1.78 5.68
N GLU A 100 -12.81 1.56 5.41
CA GLU A 100 -13.81 1.22 6.41
C GLU A 100 -13.55 -0.16 7.03
N GLU A 101 -13.28 -1.17 6.21
CA GLU A 101 -12.85 -2.50 6.66
C GLU A 101 -11.64 -2.39 7.58
N ARG A 102 -10.60 -1.64 7.17
CA ARG A 102 -9.39 -1.46 7.96
C ARG A 102 -9.66 -0.75 9.29
N LYS A 103 -10.54 0.27 9.31
CA LYS A 103 -10.94 0.97 10.54
C LYS A 103 -11.69 0.03 11.49
N SER A 104 -12.61 -0.78 10.96
CA SER A 104 -13.37 -1.74 11.76
C SER A 104 -12.46 -2.81 12.37
N GLN A 105 -11.54 -3.38 11.59
CA GLN A 105 -10.55 -4.35 12.05
C GLN A 105 -9.61 -3.74 13.10
N ALA A 106 -9.19 -2.48 12.90
CA ALA A 106 -8.36 -1.78 13.88
C ALA A 106 -9.08 -1.58 15.21
N ALA A 107 -10.36 -1.19 15.18
CA ALA A 107 -11.16 -1.01 16.38
C ALA A 107 -11.41 -2.35 17.10
N GLU A 108 -11.71 -3.42 16.37
CA GLU A 108 -11.89 -4.76 16.94
C GLU A 108 -10.59 -5.27 17.57
N TYR A 109 -9.47 -5.08 16.87
CA TYR A 109 -8.15 -5.42 17.40
C TYR A 109 -7.80 -4.62 18.66
N GLU A 110 -8.09 -3.32 18.69
CA GLU A 110 -7.88 -2.48 19.87
C GLU A 110 -8.74 -2.94 21.06
N GLN A 111 -10.02 -3.24 20.84
CA GLN A 111 -10.92 -3.80 21.86
C GLN A 111 -10.42 -5.14 22.38
N PHE A 112 -9.97 -6.02 21.48
CA PHE A 112 -9.38 -7.31 21.82
C PHE A 112 -8.14 -7.13 22.71
N ILE A 113 -7.22 -6.23 22.33
CA ILE A 113 -6.01 -5.94 23.12
C ILE A 113 -6.38 -5.35 24.48
N ALA A 114 -7.33 -4.42 24.55
CA ALA A 114 -7.77 -3.79 25.79
C ALA A 114 -8.40 -4.81 26.75
N GLU A 115 -9.30 -5.67 26.26
CA GLU A 115 -9.95 -6.69 27.08
C GLU A 115 -8.94 -7.76 27.52
N ARG A 116 -8.02 -8.18 26.64
CA ARG A 116 -6.95 -9.10 27.02
C ARG A 116 -6.06 -8.51 28.11
N ALA A 117 -5.63 -7.26 27.96
CA ALA A 117 -4.82 -6.56 28.96
C ALA A 117 -5.57 -6.35 30.29
N ARG A 118 -6.89 -6.20 30.27
CA ARG A 118 -7.73 -6.11 31.47
C ARG A 118 -7.79 -7.45 32.21
N LEU A 119 -8.05 -8.54 31.49
CA LEU A 119 -8.10 -9.88 32.07
C LEU A 119 -6.73 -10.32 32.61
N GLU A 120 -5.64 -10.00 31.91
CA GLU A 120 -4.27 -10.29 32.37
C GLU A 120 -3.96 -9.57 33.68
N ARG A 121 -4.30 -8.26 33.79
CA ARG A 121 -4.18 -7.50 35.05
C ARG A 121 -5.00 -8.11 36.18
N ALA A 122 -6.25 -8.48 35.92
CA ALA A 122 -7.11 -9.10 36.93
C ALA A 122 -6.57 -10.46 37.41
N ALA A 123 -6.06 -11.30 36.48
CA ALA A 123 -5.45 -12.58 36.83
C ALA A 123 -4.18 -12.37 37.68
N GLU A 124 -3.36 -11.39 37.34
CA GLU A 124 -2.14 -11.10 38.08
C GLU A 124 -2.42 -10.53 39.48
N GLU A 125 -3.41 -9.65 39.64
CA GLU A 125 -3.86 -9.18 40.95
C GLU A 125 -4.35 -10.34 41.82
N LYS A 126 -5.14 -11.26 41.28
CA LYS A 126 -5.61 -12.45 42.00
C LYS A 126 -4.46 -13.36 42.42
N ARG A 127 -3.44 -13.54 41.56
CA ARG A 127 -2.20 -14.25 41.91
C ARG A 127 -1.41 -13.54 43.02
N LYS A 128 -1.26 -12.21 42.94
CA LYS A 128 -0.60 -11.41 43.99
C LYS A 128 -1.34 -11.50 45.32
N GLN A 129 -2.67 -11.49 45.32
CA GLN A 129 -3.49 -11.69 46.51
C GLN A 129 -3.29 -13.09 47.11
N ALA A 130 -3.29 -14.15 46.29
CA ALA A 130 -3.02 -15.52 46.74
C ALA A 130 -1.63 -15.61 47.42
N ARG A 131 -0.58 -15.08 46.77
CA ARG A 131 0.78 -15.05 47.33
C ARG A 131 0.88 -14.28 48.65
N LYS A 132 0.19 -13.15 48.79
CA LYS A 132 0.16 -12.36 50.04
C LYS A 132 -0.54 -13.14 51.18
N ILE A 133 -1.60 -13.88 50.87
CA ILE A 133 -2.31 -14.73 51.83
C ILE A 133 -1.39 -15.87 52.29
N GLU A 134 -0.68 -16.52 51.37
CA GLU A 134 0.30 -17.57 51.65
C GLU A 134 1.43 -17.07 52.57
N GLN A 135 2.00 -15.89 52.27
CA GLN A 135 3.06 -15.28 53.08
C GLN A 135 2.58 -14.93 54.50
N LYS A 136 1.35 -14.40 54.64
CA LYS A 136 0.75 -14.14 55.96
C LYS A 136 0.49 -15.43 56.74
N ALA A 137 0.08 -16.50 56.07
CA ALA A 137 -0.08 -17.83 56.69
C ALA A 137 1.27 -18.32 57.25
N LYS A 138 2.34 -18.28 56.45
CA LYS A 138 3.71 -18.68 56.85
C LYS A 138 4.35 -17.77 57.92
N GLY A 139 4.03 -16.47 57.91
CA GLY A 139 4.49 -15.52 58.93
C GLY A 139 3.77 -15.69 60.28
N SER A 140 2.47 -16.00 60.26
CA SER A 140 1.67 -16.24 61.47
C SER A 140 2.04 -17.53 62.20
N SER A 141 2.49 -18.56 61.46
CA SER A 141 3.02 -19.80 62.06
C SER A 141 4.34 -19.62 62.82
N LYS A 142 5.09 -18.53 62.57
CA LYS A 142 6.38 -18.25 63.21
C LYS A 142 6.28 -17.43 64.50
N LYS A 143 5.11 -16.85 64.82
CA LYS A 143 4.92 -15.86 65.91
C LYS A 143 3.99 -16.31 67.06
N LYS A 144 3.34 -17.47 66.96
CA LYS A 144 2.48 -18.06 68.03
C LYS A 144 2.89 -19.51 68.29
N SER A 145 3.84 -19.72 69.20
CA SER A 145 4.25 -21.03 69.71
C SER A 145 3.48 -21.45 70.98
N THR A 146 2.43 -20.75 71.38
CA THR A 146 1.59 -21.08 72.54
C THR A 146 0.10 -20.96 72.17
N GLU A 147 -0.70 -21.89 72.67
CA GLU A 147 -2.17 -22.07 72.52
C GLU A 147 -2.66 -22.94 71.35
N ASP A 148 -3.20 -24.11 71.74
CA ASP A 148 -3.42 -25.30 70.91
C ASP A 148 -4.89 -25.56 70.54
N GLY A 149 -5.82 -24.65 70.86
CA GLY A 149 -7.26 -24.85 70.62
C GLY A 149 -7.84 -24.26 69.32
N GLY A 150 -7.28 -23.16 68.82
CA GLY A 150 -7.86 -22.37 67.71
C GLY A 150 -7.17 -22.51 66.35
N ARG A 151 -6.06 -23.27 66.27
CA ARG A 151 -5.15 -23.29 65.10
C ARG A 151 -5.76 -23.93 63.86
N LEU A 152 -6.42 -25.09 64.01
CA LEU A 152 -6.92 -25.86 62.87
C LEU A 152 -8.05 -25.17 62.10
N ALA A 153 -8.94 -24.47 62.80
CA ALA A 153 -10.06 -23.76 62.17
C ALA A 153 -9.57 -22.59 61.30
N HIS A 154 -8.61 -21.81 61.81
CA HIS A 154 -8.05 -20.68 61.07
C HIS A 154 -7.20 -21.11 59.86
N GLN A 155 -6.38 -22.16 59.99
CA GLN A 155 -5.55 -22.69 58.90
C GLN A 155 -6.40 -23.21 57.72
N LYS A 156 -7.48 -23.96 57.99
CA LYS A 156 -8.40 -24.44 56.95
C LYS A 156 -9.11 -23.30 56.22
N SER A 157 -9.47 -22.23 56.94
CA SER A 157 -10.13 -21.05 56.34
C SER A 157 -9.22 -20.24 55.41
N ILE A 158 -7.92 -20.15 55.74
CA ILE A 158 -6.93 -19.40 54.98
C ILE A 158 -6.54 -20.16 53.71
N GLY A 159 -6.31 -21.48 53.82
CA GLY A 159 -6.02 -22.33 52.66
C GLY A 159 -7.20 -22.43 51.67
N SER A 160 -8.45 -22.41 52.15
CA SER A 160 -9.61 -22.40 51.25
C SER A 160 -9.77 -21.07 50.49
N LYS A 161 -9.47 -19.94 51.14
CA LYS A 161 -9.44 -18.61 50.50
C LYS A 161 -8.33 -18.50 49.45
N GLU A 162 -7.15 -19.04 49.74
CA GLU A 162 -6.02 -19.09 48.80
C GLU A 162 -6.34 -19.92 47.55
N LYS A 163 -6.85 -21.14 47.74
CA LYS A 163 -7.25 -22.03 46.64
C LYS A 163 -8.33 -21.42 45.75
N LYS A 164 -9.29 -20.68 46.34
CA LYS A 164 -10.30 -19.91 45.59
C LYS A 164 -9.67 -18.81 44.73
N MET A 165 -8.67 -18.07 45.24
CA MET A 165 -7.99 -17.02 44.48
C MET A 165 -7.13 -17.59 43.35
N TYR A 166 -6.44 -18.72 43.59
CA TYR A 166 -5.66 -19.41 42.57
C TYR A 166 -6.55 -19.96 41.44
N ASN A 167 -7.67 -20.60 41.81
CA ASN A 167 -8.64 -21.09 40.83
C ASN A 167 -9.26 -19.94 40.03
N ALA A 168 -9.58 -18.81 40.67
CA ALA A 168 -10.09 -17.63 39.97
C ALA A 168 -9.10 -17.06 38.94
N ALA A 169 -7.79 -17.00 39.27
CA ALA A 169 -6.76 -16.61 38.32
C ALA A 169 -6.67 -17.59 37.14
N LYS A 170 -6.69 -18.90 37.42
CA LYS A 170 -6.65 -19.95 36.38
C LYS A 170 -7.85 -19.87 35.43
N THR A 171 -9.05 -19.57 35.94
CA THR A 171 -10.24 -19.36 35.10
C THR A 171 -10.07 -18.15 34.18
N LEU A 172 -9.50 -17.04 34.67
CA LEU A 172 -9.24 -15.85 33.86
C LEU A 172 -8.20 -16.12 32.76
N GLU A 173 -7.14 -16.88 33.07
CA GLU A 173 -6.14 -17.32 32.09
C GLU A 173 -6.74 -18.21 31.00
N HIS A 174 -7.61 -19.14 31.39
CA HIS A 174 -8.32 -19.98 30.43
C HIS A 174 -9.27 -19.18 29.54
N ARG A 175 -9.84 -18.09 30.08
CA ARG A 175 -10.68 -17.15 29.30
C ARG A 175 -9.83 -16.32 28.33
N ILE A 176 -8.63 -15.90 28.73
CA ILE A 176 -7.65 -15.25 27.85
C ILE A 176 -7.24 -16.17 26.71
N ALA A 177 -6.96 -17.45 27.01
CA ALA A 177 -6.64 -18.43 25.98
C ALA A 177 -7.82 -18.71 25.02
N ALA A 178 -9.06 -18.62 25.52
CA ALA A 178 -10.27 -18.80 24.73
C ALA A 178 -10.67 -17.59 23.88
N LEU A 179 -10.12 -16.39 24.13
CA LEU A 179 -10.41 -15.18 23.35
C LEU A 179 -9.92 -15.28 21.89
N GLY A 180 -9.15 -16.33 21.52
CA GLY A 180 -8.67 -16.53 20.17
C GLY A 180 -7.53 -15.59 19.80
N LYS A 181 -7.26 -15.43 18.50
CA LYS A 181 -6.30 -14.46 17.97
C LYS A 181 -7.01 -13.59 16.95
N VAL A 182 -7.07 -12.28 17.20
CA VAL A 182 -7.45 -11.29 16.20
C VAL A 182 -6.16 -10.83 15.51
N GLU A 183 -6.13 -10.91 14.18
CA GLU A 183 -4.98 -10.46 13.40
C GLU A 183 -4.86 -8.94 13.44
N ALA A 184 -3.62 -8.44 13.58
CA ALA A 184 -3.39 -7.01 13.54
C ALA A 184 -3.63 -6.49 12.11
N PRO A 185 -4.26 -5.31 11.94
CA PRO A 185 -4.42 -4.71 10.62
C PRO A 185 -3.07 -4.53 9.95
N GLU A 186 -2.97 -4.83 8.66
CA GLU A 186 -1.73 -4.63 7.92
C GLU A 186 -1.32 -3.15 7.91
N GLY A 187 -0.04 -2.92 8.23
CA GLY A 187 0.56 -1.60 8.16
C GLY A 187 0.82 -1.20 6.70
N ILE A 188 0.54 0.06 6.36
CA ILE A 188 0.94 0.64 5.08
C ILE A 188 2.46 0.58 4.99
N ARG A 189 3.01 -0.20 4.05
CA ARG A 189 4.46 -0.25 3.81
C ARG A 189 4.93 1.11 3.29
N ARG A 190 5.51 1.92 4.18
CA ARG A 190 6.18 3.16 3.80
C ARG A 190 7.56 2.85 3.26
N ILE A 191 7.70 2.91 1.94
CA ILE A 191 9.02 2.89 1.29
C ILE A 191 9.68 4.24 1.59
N ARG A 192 10.71 4.24 2.43
CA ARG A 192 11.50 5.44 2.73
C ARG A 192 12.77 5.43 1.89
N PHE A 193 12.84 6.29 0.88
CA PHE A 193 14.08 6.58 0.18
C PHE A 193 14.95 7.49 1.06
N ARG A 194 16.15 7.03 1.42
CA ARG A 194 17.12 7.87 2.12
C ARG A 194 17.75 8.80 1.08
N GLN A 195 17.58 10.10 1.24
CA GLN A 195 18.27 11.07 0.40
C GLN A 195 19.73 11.16 0.84
N SER A 196 20.66 10.88 -0.06
CA SER A 196 22.08 11.07 0.19
C SER A 196 22.37 12.57 0.35
N LYS A 197 23.14 12.96 1.36
CA LYS A 197 23.60 14.36 1.62
C LYS A 197 24.52 14.93 0.53
N ALA A 198 24.73 14.20 -0.56
CA ALA A 198 25.70 14.57 -1.57
C ALA A 198 25.10 15.61 -2.51
N LEU A 199 25.87 16.68 -2.73
CA LEU A 199 25.68 17.76 -3.71
C LEU A 199 24.97 19.02 -3.18
N GLU A 200 25.68 19.77 -2.32
CA GLU A 200 25.52 21.22 -2.28
C GLU A 200 25.99 21.80 -3.64
N LEU A 201 25.05 21.88 -4.57
CA LEU A 201 25.21 22.64 -5.80
C LEU A 201 25.03 24.12 -5.45
N HIS A 202 26.00 24.97 -5.80
CA HIS A 202 25.92 26.42 -5.58
C HIS A 202 25.43 27.18 -6.82
N ASN A 203 25.31 26.51 -7.98
CA ASN A 203 24.80 27.14 -9.18
C ASN A 203 23.26 27.21 -9.12
N PRO A 204 22.64 28.40 -9.21
CA PRO A 204 21.18 28.53 -9.21
C PRO A 204 20.50 27.85 -10.41
N TYR A 205 21.21 27.63 -11.53
CA TYR A 205 20.68 26.95 -12.73
C TYR A 205 21.63 25.83 -13.17
N PRO A 206 21.55 24.65 -12.54
CA PRO A 206 22.49 23.57 -12.80
C PRO A 206 22.43 22.99 -14.22
N ILE A 207 21.28 23.08 -14.92
CA ILE A 207 21.09 22.59 -16.29
C ILE A 207 20.46 23.71 -17.12
N VAL A 208 21.07 24.02 -18.26
CA VAL A 208 20.59 25.04 -19.21
C VAL A 208 20.68 24.48 -20.63
N GLY A 209 19.60 24.60 -21.40
CA GLY A 209 19.60 24.42 -22.85
C GLY A 209 19.38 25.77 -23.52
N ALA A 210 20.27 26.17 -24.41
CA ALA A 210 20.17 27.41 -25.18
C ALA A 210 20.18 27.08 -26.67
N GLU A 211 19.14 27.54 -27.38
CA GLU A 211 19.01 27.43 -28.84
C GLU A 211 19.17 25.98 -29.35
N ILE A 212 18.60 25.02 -28.63
CA ILE A 212 18.73 23.61 -29.00
C ILE A 212 17.91 23.31 -30.26
N ASN A 213 18.54 22.55 -31.16
CA ASN A 213 17.92 22.08 -32.39
C ASN A 213 18.14 20.57 -32.49
N LYS A 214 17.08 19.82 -32.81
CA LYS A 214 17.19 18.37 -33.02
C LYS A 214 16.21 17.91 -34.07
N VAL A 215 16.72 17.15 -35.03
CA VAL A 215 15.94 16.48 -36.06
C VAL A 215 16.10 14.98 -35.90
N PHE A 216 15.01 14.23 -36.00
CA PHE A 216 15.02 12.77 -35.96
C PHE A 216 14.31 12.23 -37.21
N GLY A 217 15.07 11.59 -38.10
CA GLY A 217 14.59 11.29 -39.45
C GLY A 217 14.23 12.58 -40.18
N ASP A 218 12.99 12.67 -40.68
CA ASP A 218 12.47 13.85 -41.39
C ASP A 218 11.70 14.81 -40.47
N LYS A 219 11.61 14.51 -39.17
CA LYS A 219 10.82 15.31 -38.21
C LYS A 219 11.73 16.16 -37.32
N ALA A 220 11.56 17.47 -37.39
CA ALA A 220 12.14 18.37 -36.39
C ALA A 220 11.45 18.15 -35.03
N LEU A 221 12.23 17.75 -34.03
CA LEU A 221 11.74 17.54 -32.66
C LEU A 221 11.94 18.80 -31.80
N PHE A 222 13.04 19.53 -32.02
CA PHE A 222 13.32 20.80 -31.36
C PHE A 222 13.80 21.81 -32.39
N GLU A 223 13.22 23.01 -32.35
CA GLU A 223 13.58 24.15 -33.18
C GLU A 223 13.78 25.36 -32.25
N ASN A 224 15.03 25.83 -32.15
CA ASN A 224 15.44 26.97 -31.33
C ASN A 224 14.86 26.95 -29.89
N ALA A 225 14.81 25.78 -29.26
CA ALA A 225 14.24 25.67 -27.93
C ALA A 225 15.26 26.10 -26.86
N SER A 226 14.79 26.82 -25.84
CA SER A 226 15.65 27.25 -24.72
C SER A 226 14.94 26.97 -23.40
N PHE A 227 15.68 26.43 -22.43
CA PHE A 227 15.15 26.09 -21.10
C PHE A 227 16.23 26.19 -20.03
N GLN A 228 15.79 26.39 -18.78
CA GLN A 228 16.67 26.42 -17.61
C GLN A 228 16.00 25.60 -16.49
N ILE A 229 16.76 24.75 -15.81
CA ILE A 229 16.29 23.99 -14.65
C ILE A 229 16.95 24.58 -13.40
N PRO A 230 16.20 25.30 -12.55
CA PRO A 230 16.74 25.89 -11.34
C PRO A 230 17.10 24.82 -10.29
N LEU A 231 18.05 25.15 -9.42
CA LEU A 231 18.42 24.30 -8.30
C LEU A 231 17.24 24.13 -7.34
N GLY A 232 16.95 22.88 -6.98
CA GLY A 232 15.84 22.55 -6.08
C GLY A 232 14.46 22.58 -6.74
N ALA A 233 14.37 22.96 -8.02
CA ALA A 233 13.12 22.89 -8.76
C ALA A 233 12.73 21.43 -9.06
N LYS A 234 11.43 21.16 -8.98
CA LYS A 234 10.84 19.90 -9.45
C LYS A 234 10.16 20.19 -10.78
N VAL A 235 10.84 19.85 -11.87
CA VAL A 235 10.36 20.12 -13.23
C VAL A 235 9.75 18.84 -13.82
N ALA A 236 8.52 18.94 -14.30
CA ALA A 236 7.84 17.87 -15.01
C ALA A 236 7.90 18.13 -16.51
N LEU A 237 8.21 17.09 -17.29
CA LEU A 237 8.12 17.13 -18.76
C LEU A 237 6.83 16.40 -19.18
N THR A 238 5.93 17.12 -19.84
CA THR A 238 4.60 16.61 -20.23
C THR A 238 4.38 16.73 -21.73
N GLY A 239 3.41 15.97 -22.24
CA GLY A 239 2.96 15.97 -23.63
C GLY A 239 2.80 14.55 -24.18
N GLY A 240 2.26 14.43 -25.40
CA GLY A 240 1.94 13.13 -26.03
C GLY A 240 3.16 12.25 -26.34
N ASN A 241 2.90 11.04 -26.80
CA ASN A 241 3.96 10.15 -27.28
C ASN A 241 4.58 10.68 -28.59
N GLY A 242 5.89 10.47 -28.78
CA GLY A 242 6.58 10.86 -30.01
C GLY A 242 6.90 12.35 -30.19
N ILE A 243 6.77 13.17 -29.14
CA ILE A 243 7.12 14.60 -29.15
C ILE A 243 8.59 14.90 -28.79
N GLY A 244 9.41 13.87 -28.49
CA GLY A 244 10.82 14.05 -28.15
C GLY A 244 11.16 14.11 -26.65
N LYS A 245 10.26 13.70 -25.74
CA LYS A 245 10.52 13.70 -24.28
C LYS A 245 11.78 12.91 -23.88
N THR A 246 11.87 11.65 -24.31
CA THR A 246 13.03 10.78 -24.07
C THR A 246 14.28 11.33 -24.77
N THR A 247 14.11 11.88 -25.97
CA THR A 247 15.19 12.52 -26.72
C THR A 247 15.78 13.69 -25.94
N LEU A 248 14.96 14.56 -25.34
CA LEU A 248 15.45 15.67 -24.52
C LEU A 248 16.28 15.18 -23.31
N ILE A 249 15.81 14.13 -22.63
CA ILE A 249 16.55 13.54 -21.50
C ILE A 249 17.90 12.98 -21.99
N GLN A 250 17.92 12.29 -23.13
CA GLN A 250 19.16 11.77 -23.72
C GLN A 250 20.11 12.90 -24.14
N MET A 251 19.59 13.98 -24.74
CA MET A 251 20.39 15.16 -25.09
C MET A 251 21.05 15.78 -23.85
N ILE A 252 20.30 15.88 -22.74
CA ILE A 252 20.82 16.37 -21.45
C ILE A 252 21.91 15.43 -20.92
N LEU A 253 21.64 14.12 -20.85
CA LEU A 253 22.61 13.14 -20.32
C LEU A 253 23.90 13.06 -21.14
N ASN A 254 23.80 13.23 -22.46
CA ASN A 254 24.93 13.14 -23.37
C ASN A 254 25.69 14.48 -23.55
N HIS A 255 25.24 15.57 -22.90
CA HIS A 255 25.80 16.91 -23.06
C HIS A 255 25.85 17.35 -24.54
N GLU A 256 24.75 17.16 -25.26
CA GLU A 256 24.67 17.55 -26.67
C GLU A 256 24.79 19.08 -26.87
N GLU A 257 25.03 19.49 -28.12
CA GLU A 257 25.23 20.88 -28.49
C GLU A 257 24.05 21.76 -28.02
N GLY A 258 24.38 22.92 -27.44
CA GLY A 258 23.41 23.83 -26.83
C GLY A 258 23.02 23.48 -25.38
N ILE A 259 23.50 22.36 -24.80
CA ILE A 259 23.21 21.98 -23.40
C ILE A 259 24.44 22.16 -22.50
N SER A 260 24.28 22.95 -21.43
CA SER A 260 25.26 23.18 -20.38
C SER A 260 24.79 22.56 -19.06
N ILE A 261 25.65 21.74 -18.44
CA ILE A 261 25.40 21.11 -17.14
C ILE A 261 26.53 21.44 -16.18
N SER A 262 26.18 21.83 -14.95
CA SER A 262 27.15 22.13 -13.91
C SER A 262 28.00 20.89 -13.59
N PRO A 263 29.33 21.02 -13.39
CA PRO A 263 30.22 19.88 -13.14
C PRO A 263 29.83 19.02 -11.92
N LYS A 264 29.18 19.62 -10.92
CA LYS A 264 28.68 18.96 -9.70
C LYS A 264 27.26 18.39 -9.85
N ALA A 265 26.61 18.55 -11.00
CA ALA A 265 25.28 18.00 -11.30
C ALA A 265 25.36 16.68 -12.10
N LYS A 266 26.57 16.10 -12.20
CA LYS A 266 26.84 14.80 -12.82
C LYS A 266 26.49 13.64 -11.89
#